data_AF-A0A923DB29-F1
#
_entry.id   AF-A0A923DB29-F1
#
_cell.length_a   1.000
_cell.length_b   1.000
_cell.length_c   1.000
_cell.angle_alpha   90.00
_cell.angle_beta   90.00
_cell.angle_gamma   90.00
#
_symmetry.space_group_name_H-M   'P 1'
#
loop_
_entity.id
_entity.type
_entity.pdbx_description
1 polymer ?
#
loop_
_entity_poly.entity_id
_entity_poly.type
_entity_poly.pdbx_seq_one_letter_code
_entity_poly.pdbx_strand_id
1 'polypeptide(L)'
;MPNTKNPLIFVVEDNQMYNKLVVSYLKTNKFTLVESYLSGEDALKNMDKNPDIVIQDYLLEGMTGIEVLIKAKKSNPNVEFIFLSGQDSIDIAINSMKYGAYDYIVKDQMALQKLVNKINKINSVTELVKSNKRYKIGVVLFFIGIGLFIVLAIALAIMYPQIF
;
A
#
# COMPACT_ATOMS: atom_id res chain seq x y z
N MET A 1 -10.91 6.08 17.15
CA MET A 1 -10.80 4.97 16.17
C MET A 1 -9.64 5.30 15.25
N PRO A 2 -8.72 4.38 14.94
CA PRO A 2 -7.67 4.68 13.97
C PRO A 2 -8.37 5.01 12.65
N ASN A 3 -8.02 6.16 12.09
CA ASN A 3 -8.58 6.68 10.85
C ASN A 3 -7.99 5.85 9.70
N THR A 4 -8.48 4.62 9.54
CA THR A 4 -7.91 3.66 8.58
C THR A 4 -8.06 4.26 7.19
N LYS A 5 -6.93 4.60 6.57
CA LYS A 5 -6.90 4.93 5.13
C LYS A 5 -7.74 3.88 4.40
N ASN A 6 -8.64 4.32 3.53
CA ASN A 6 -9.38 3.43 2.64
C ASN A 6 -8.50 3.19 1.41
N PRO A 7 -7.73 2.09 1.34
CA PRO A 7 -6.80 1.87 0.24
C PRO A 7 -7.55 1.62 -1.06
N LEU A 8 -6.99 2.07 -2.18
CA LEU A 8 -7.45 1.59 -3.48
C LEU A 8 -6.90 0.17 -3.69
N ILE A 9 -7.80 -0.81 -3.78
CA ILE A 9 -7.47 -2.22 -3.92
C ILE A 9 -7.88 -2.69 -5.32
N PHE A 10 -6.94 -3.30 -6.03
CA PHE A 10 -7.23 -4.05 -7.24
C PHE A 10 -7.35 -5.54 -6.92
N VAL A 11 -8.34 -6.21 -7.51
CA VAL A 11 -8.53 -7.66 -7.45
C VAL A 11 -8.41 -8.22 -8.86
N VAL A 12 -7.44 -9.12 -9.10
CA VAL A 12 -7.14 -9.70 -10.41
C VAL A 12 -7.33 -11.21 -10.34
N GLU A 13 -8.41 -11.69 -10.96
CA GLU A 13 -8.83 -13.10 -10.90
C GLU A 13 -9.69 -13.38 -12.12
N ASP A 14 -9.27 -14.33 -12.95
CA ASP A 14 -9.93 -14.74 -14.19
C ASP A 14 -11.24 -15.51 -13.92
N ASN A 15 -11.32 -16.26 -12.83
CA ASN A 15 -12.57 -16.86 -12.38
C ASN A 15 -13.55 -15.79 -11.90
N GLN A 16 -14.54 -15.47 -12.74
CA GLN A 16 -15.52 -14.43 -12.47
C GLN A 16 -16.29 -14.62 -11.14
N MET A 17 -16.57 -15.86 -10.74
CA MET A 17 -17.27 -16.15 -9.49
C MET A 17 -16.39 -15.89 -8.28
N TYR A 18 -15.14 -16.35 -8.32
CA TYR A 18 -14.17 -16.13 -7.24
C TYR A 18 -13.80 -14.65 -7.12
N ASN A 19 -13.64 -13.96 -8.25
CA ASN A 19 -13.39 -12.52 -8.29
C ASN A 19 -14.50 -11.74 -7.55
N LYS A 20 -15.77 -12.02 -7.88
CA LYS A 20 -16.93 -11.43 -7.20
C LYS A 20 -16.99 -11.76 -5.71
N LEU A 21 -16.60 -12.98 -5.33
CA LEU A 21 -16.53 -13.42 -3.94
C LEU A 21 -15.51 -12.57 -3.16
N VAL A 22 -14.28 -12.43 -3.67
CA VAL A 22 -13.23 -11.62 -3.04
C VAL A 22 -13.69 -10.17 -2.90
N VAL A 23 -14.20 -9.56 -3.98
CA VAL A 23 -14.70 -8.17 -3.96
C VAL A 23 -15.80 -7.98 -2.91
N SER A 24 -16.78 -8.90 -2.87
CA SER A 24 -17.88 -8.83 -1.91
C SER A 24 -17.38 -8.95 -0.48
N TYR A 25 -16.46 -9.89 -0.22
CA TYR A 25 -15.88 -10.10 1.10
C TYR A 25 -15.11 -8.86 1.58
N LEU A 26 -14.30 -8.23 0.70
CA LEU A 26 -13.60 -6.99 1.01
C LEU A 26 -14.58 -5.84 1.35
N LYS A 27 -15.65 -5.69 0.58
CA LYS A 27 -16.68 -4.68 0.82
C LYS A 27 -17.39 -4.88 2.16
N THR A 28 -17.74 -6.12 2.53
CA THR A 28 -18.30 -6.44 3.86
C THR A 28 -17.32 -6.09 4.99
N ASN A 29 -16.01 -6.14 4.72
CA ASN A 29 -14.95 -5.73 5.64
C ASN A 29 -14.57 -4.24 5.54
N LYS A 30 -15.47 -3.40 5.00
CA LYS A 30 -15.37 -1.92 4.95
C LYS A 30 -14.30 -1.36 3.99
N PHE A 31 -13.74 -2.19 3.11
CA PHE A 31 -12.93 -1.68 2.00
C PHE A 31 -13.87 -1.24 0.87
N THR A 32 -13.98 0.07 0.63
CA THR A 32 -14.97 0.59 -0.34
C THR A 32 -14.37 0.97 -1.69
N LEU A 33 -13.05 1.19 -1.77
CA LEU A 33 -12.34 1.44 -3.03
C LEU A 33 -11.75 0.14 -3.58
N VAL A 34 -12.61 -0.71 -4.13
CA VAL A 34 -12.22 -1.98 -4.74
C VAL A 34 -12.57 -1.96 -6.23
N GLU A 35 -11.57 -2.11 -7.08
CA GLU A 35 -11.72 -2.34 -8.52
C GLU A 35 -11.29 -3.77 -8.86
N SER A 36 -11.96 -4.40 -9.82
CA SER A 36 -11.73 -5.80 -10.16
C SER A 36 -11.48 -5.99 -11.65
N TYR A 37 -10.55 -6.88 -11.96
CA TYR A 37 -10.09 -7.20 -13.31
C TYR A 37 -10.09 -8.73 -13.48
N LEU A 38 -10.42 -9.19 -14.69
CA LEU A 38 -10.44 -10.61 -15.04
C LEU A 38 -9.17 -11.07 -15.78
N SER A 39 -8.25 -10.15 -16.05
CA SER A 39 -6.97 -10.44 -16.70
C SER A 39 -5.85 -9.59 -16.12
N GLY A 40 -4.62 -10.10 -16.19
CA GLY A 40 -3.43 -9.34 -15.79
C GLY A 40 -3.20 -8.12 -16.67
N GLU A 41 -3.50 -8.24 -17.96
CA GLU A 41 -3.39 -7.17 -18.95
C GLU A 41 -4.30 -5.99 -18.64
N ASP A 42 -5.57 -6.26 -18.28
CA ASP A 42 -6.50 -5.18 -17.98
C ASP A 42 -6.17 -4.49 -16.65
N ALA A 43 -5.67 -5.23 -15.66
CA ALA A 43 -5.14 -4.64 -14.44
C ALA A 43 -3.94 -3.72 -14.74
N LEU A 44 -2.99 -4.19 -15.58
CA LEU A 44 -1.81 -3.43 -15.97
C LEU A 44 -2.14 -2.14 -16.72
N LYS A 45 -3.16 -2.16 -17.59
CA LYS A 45 -3.64 -0.95 -18.30
C LYS A 45 -4.17 0.13 -17.36
N ASN A 46 -4.58 -0.22 -16.15
CA ASN A 46 -5.18 0.69 -15.16
C ASN A 46 -4.24 1.00 -13.98
N MET A 47 -2.95 0.63 -14.06
CA MET A 47 -1.98 0.89 -12.99
C MET A 47 -1.69 2.39 -12.75
N ASP A 48 -2.03 3.25 -13.72
CA ASP A 48 -1.98 4.71 -13.62
C ASP A 48 -2.92 5.28 -12.55
N LYS A 49 -3.97 4.53 -12.16
CA LYS A 49 -4.81 4.85 -11.00
C LYS A 49 -4.09 4.73 -9.66
N ASN A 50 -2.85 4.23 -9.66
CA ASN A 50 -1.99 4.07 -8.48
C ASN A 50 -2.67 3.30 -7.34
N PRO A 51 -3.05 2.03 -7.55
CA PRO A 51 -3.56 1.19 -6.47
C PRO A 51 -2.53 1.10 -5.33
N ASP A 52 -3.04 1.02 -4.10
CA ASP A 52 -2.23 0.80 -2.91
C ASP A 52 -1.89 -0.69 -2.76
N ILE A 53 -2.85 -1.56 -3.10
CA ILE A 53 -2.74 -3.01 -2.96
C ILE A 53 -3.30 -3.68 -4.21
N VAL A 54 -2.58 -4.66 -4.74
CA VAL A 54 -3.06 -5.58 -5.77
C VAL A 54 -3.17 -6.97 -5.16
N ILE A 55 -4.35 -7.54 -5.23
CA ILE A 55 -4.63 -8.93 -4.88
C ILE A 55 -4.78 -9.69 -6.18
N GLN A 56 -4.01 -10.75 -6.39
CA GLN A 56 -4.05 -11.47 -7.66
C GLN A 56 -3.88 -12.97 -7.51
N ASP A 57 -4.44 -13.75 -8.42
CA ASP A 57 -4.03 -15.15 -8.60
C ASP A 57 -2.61 -15.21 -9.21
N TYR A 58 -1.92 -16.33 -8.97
CA TYR A 58 -0.66 -16.66 -9.60
C TYR A 58 -0.85 -17.11 -11.06
N LEU A 59 -1.86 -17.93 -11.33
CA LEU A 59 -2.21 -18.36 -12.68
C LEU A 59 -3.34 -17.47 -13.18
N LEU A 60 -3.07 -16.67 -14.20
CA LEU A 60 -4.08 -15.93 -14.95
C LEU A 60 -4.06 -16.43 -16.39
N GLU A 61 -5.18 -16.28 -17.10
CA GLU A 61 -5.20 -16.52 -18.53
C GLU A 61 -4.21 -15.57 -19.24
N GLY A 62 -3.36 -16.13 -20.11
CA GLY A 62 -2.41 -15.37 -20.94
C GLY A 62 -1.07 -15.01 -20.28
N MET A 63 -1.02 -14.78 -18.96
CA MET A 63 0.22 -14.43 -18.26
C MET A 63 0.25 -14.89 -16.80
N THR A 64 1.44 -14.98 -16.22
CA THR A 64 1.60 -15.30 -14.80
C THR A 64 1.44 -14.05 -13.92
N GLY A 65 0.98 -14.23 -12.69
CA GLY A 65 0.91 -13.14 -11.71
C GLY A 65 2.29 -12.54 -11.38
N ILE A 66 3.38 -13.31 -11.51
CA ILE A 66 4.75 -12.76 -11.38
C ILE A 66 5.04 -11.74 -12.50
N GLU A 67 4.62 -12.00 -13.73
CA GLU A 67 4.81 -11.05 -14.83
C GLU A 67 4.00 -9.76 -14.59
N VAL A 68 2.78 -9.88 -14.04
CA VAL A 68 1.97 -8.72 -13.62
C VAL A 68 2.71 -7.92 -12.55
N LEU A 69 3.18 -8.59 -11.48
CA LEU A 69 3.93 -7.99 -10.39
C LEU A 69 5.14 -7.19 -10.90
N ILE A 70 5.98 -7.82 -11.74
CA ILE A 70 7.20 -7.19 -12.27
C ILE A 70 6.85 -5.97 -13.12
N LYS A 71 5.84 -6.06 -14.00
CA LYS A 71 5.43 -4.96 -14.87
C LYS A 71 4.81 -3.81 -14.05
N ALA A 72 3.95 -4.11 -13.09
CA ALA A 72 3.29 -3.13 -12.23
C ALA A 72 4.27 -2.39 -11.32
N LYS A 73 5.23 -3.09 -10.70
CA LYS A 73 6.22 -2.44 -9.82
C LYS A 73 7.22 -1.56 -10.57
N LYS A 74 7.41 -1.75 -11.89
CA LYS A 74 8.22 -0.83 -12.70
C LYS A 74 7.60 0.57 -12.79
N SER A 75 6.28 0.66 -12.89
CA SER A 75 5.57 1.95 -12.97
C SER A 75 5.15 2.48 -11.60
N ASN A 76 4.81 1.60 -10.66
CA ASN A 76 4.43 1.96 -9.29
C ASN A 76 5.20 1.10 -8.27
N PRO A 77 6.43 1.51 -7.86
CA PRO A 77 7.25 0.70 -6.95
C PRO A 77 6.65 0.48 -5.55
N ASN A 78 5.74 1.35 -5.13
CA ASN A 78 5.17 1.37 -3.77
C ASN A 78 3.89 0.54 -3.64
N VAL A 79 3.33 0.01 -4.74
CA VAL A 79 2.16 -0.86 -4.67
C VAL A 79 2.53 -2.18 -3.97
N GLU A 80 1.70 -2.59 -3.03
CA GLU A 80 1.85 -3.88 -2.35
C GLU A 80 1.10 -4.97 -3.12
N PHE A 81 1.70 -6.16 -3.20
CA PHE A 81 1.09 -7.30 -3.89
C PHE A 81 0.83 -8.44 -2.91
N ILE A 82 -0.40 -8.93 -2.88
CA ILE A 82 -0.76 -10.15 -2.15
C ILE A 82 -1.24 -11.17 -3.17
N PHE A 83 -0.52 -12.29 -3.26
CA PHE A 83 -1.03 -13.41 -4.05
C PHE A 83 -2.12 -14.14 -3.27
N LEU A 84 -3.21 -14.47 -3.95
CA LEU A 84 -4.28 -15.31 -3.46
C LEU A 84 -4.48 -16.42 -4.48
N SER A 85 -3.85 -17.58 -4.27
CA SER A 85 -3.76 -18.61 -5.31
C SER A 85 -4.15 -20.00 -4.82
N GLY A 86 -4.73 -20.80 -5.72
CA GLY A 86 -4.96 -22.22 -5.48
C GLY A 86 -3.67 -23.06 -5.52
N GLN A 87 -2.55 -22.51 -6.00
CA GLN A 87 -1.28 -23.21 -6.06
C GLN A 87 -0.64 -23.31 -4.68
N ASP A 88 -0.47 -24.53 -4.18
CA ASP A 88 0.18 -24.84 -2.91
C ASP A 88 1.64 -25.29 -3.14
N SER A 89 2.44 -24.38 -3.73
CA SER A 89 3.86 -24.61 -3.98
C SER A 89 4.71 -23.60 -3.21
N ILE A 90 5.53 -24.11 -2.31
CA ILE A 90 6.48 -23.32 -1.51
C ILE A 90 7.44 -22.56 -2.43
N ASP A 91 7.93 -23.19 -3.51
CA ASP A 91 8.86 -22.55 -4.45
C ASP A 91 8.22 -21.36 -5.17
N ILE A 92 6.96 -21.48 -5.56
CA ILE A 92 6.19 -20.38 -6.17
C ILE A 92 6.01 -19.23 -5.18
N ALA A 93 5.64 -19.55 -3.94
CA ALA A 93 5.49 -18.55 -2.89
C ALA A 93 6.82 -17.82 -2.63
N ILE A 94 7.92 -18.55 -2.44
CA ILE A 94 9.27 -17.99 -2.24
C ILE A 94 9.67 -17.09 -3.42
N ASN A 95 9.46 -17.55 -4.66
CA ASN A 95 9.80 -16.76 -5.84
C ASN A 95 8.96 -15.49 -5.93
N SER A 96 7.67 -15.55 -5.60
CA SER A 96 6.80 -14.36 -5.57
C SER A 96 7.31 -13.32 -4.58
N MET A 97 7.75 -13.75 -3.39
CA MET A 97 8.36 -12.88 -2.38
C MET A 97 9.68 -12.27 -2.86
N LYS A 98 10.53 -13.04 -3.57
CA LYS A 98 11.79 -12.52 -4.16
C LYS A 98 11.56 -11.37 -5.14
N TYR A 99 10.43 -11.37 -5.87
CA TYR A 99 10.06 -10.30 -6.80
C TYR A 99 9.31 -9.14 -6.12
N GLY A 100 9.19 -9.16 -4.79
CA GLY A 100 8.62 -8.06 -4.01
C GLY A 100 7.14 -8.18 -3.70
N ALA A 101 6.55 -9.38 -3.79
CA ALA A 101 5.24 -9.61 -3.17
C ALA A 101 5.32 -9.36 -1.66
N TYR A 102 4.25 -8.80 -1.10
CA TYR A 102 4.09 -8.63 0.34
C TYR A 102 3.73 -9.94 1.02
N ASP A 103 2.90 -10.77 0.37
CA ASP A 103 2.50 -12.07 0.89
C ASP A 103 1.99 -13.01 -0.21
N TYR A 104 1.91 -14.29 0.13
CA TYR A 104 1.32 -15.34 -0.67
C TYR A 104 0.34 -16.17 0.17
N ILE A 105 -0.93 -16.15 -0.21
CA ILE A 105 -2.02 -16.81 0.51
C ILE A 105 -2.57 -17.94 -0.37
N VAL A 106 -2.50 -19.17 0.14
CA VAL A 106 -3.15 -20.32 -0.49
C VAL A 106 -4.68 -20.22 -0.29
N LYS A 107 -5.46 -20.48 -1.33
CA LYS A 107 -6.94 -20.49 -1.32
C LYS A 107 -7.48 -21.67 -0.50
N ASP A 108 -7.40 -21.54 0.81
CA ASP A 108 -8.05 -22.40 1.80
C ASP A 108 -9.32 -21.76 2.38
N GLN A 109 -9.97 -22.44 3.33
CA GLN A 109 -11.20 -21.95 3.98
C GLN A 109 -11.01 -20.65 4.78
N MET A 110 -9.76 -20.32 5.16
CA MET A 110 -9.42 -19.13 5.93
C MET A 110 -8.78 -18.03 5.07
N ALA A 111 -8.61 -18.25 3.76
CA ALA A 111 -7.82 -17.39 2.88
C ALA A 111 -8.32 -15.93 2.87
N LEU A 112 -9.63 -15.72 2.79
CA LEU A 112 -10.23 -14.38 2.79
C LEU A 112 -10.05 -13.66 4.15
N GLN A 113 -10.10 -14.40 5.26
CA GLN A 113 -9.81 -13.85 6.58
C GLN A 113 -8.33 -13.45 6.72
N LYS A 114 -7.42 -14.34 6.28
CA LYS A 114 -5.98 -14.06 6.21
C LYS A 114 -5.72 -12.82 5.37
N LEU A 115 -6.34 -12.71 4.21
CA LEU A 115 -6.23 -11.58 3.30
C LEU A 115 -6.61 -10.25 3.97
N VAL A 116 -7.78 -10.17 4.62
CA VAL A 116 -8.21 -8.97 5.34
C VAL A 116 -7.22 -8.60 6.46
N ASN A 117 -6.72 -9.58 7.20
CA ASN A 117 -5.72 -9.34 8.24
C ASN A 117 -4.42 -8.75 7.66
N LYS A 118 -3.98 -9.22 6.49
CA LYS A 118 -2.78 -8.70 5.82
C LYS A 118 -2.98 -7.29 5.28
N ILE A 119 -4.14 -7.00 4.66
CA ILE A 119 -4.49 -5.65 4.21
C ILE A 119 -4.50 -4.67 5.39
N ASN A 120 -5.13 -5.04 6.51
CA ASN A 120 -5.14 -4.21 7.72
C ASN A 120 -3.72 -3.98 8.27
N LYS A 121 -2.85 -5.00 8.20
CA LYS A 121 -1.45 -4.86 8.62
C LYS A 121 -0.71 -3.86 7.73
N ILE A 122 -0.82 -3.96 6.41
CA ILE A 122 -0.24 -3.01 5.44
C ILE A 122 -0.68 -1.58 5.77
N ASN A 123 -1.98 -1.36 5.99
CA ASN A 123 -2.52 -0.03 6.31
C ASN A 123 -1.95 0.52 7.62
N SER A 124 -1.88 -0.30 8.67
CA SER A 124 -1.32 0.13 9.97
C SER A 124 0.16 0.51 9.88
N VAL A 125 0.97 -0.25 9.13
CA VAL A 125 2.39 0.05 8.92
C VAL A 125 2.54 1.35 8.13
N THR A 126 1.72 1.53 7.09
CA THR A 126 1.71 2.74 6.27
C THR A 126 1.37 4.00 7.09
N GLU A 127 0.41 3.88 8.01
CA GLU A 127 0.03 4.98 8.92
C GLU A 127 1.15 5.33 9.91
N LEU A 128 1.82 4.32 10.48
CA LEU A 128 2.94 4.52 11.40
C LEU A 128 4.11 5.23 10.72
N VAL A 129 4.47 4.80 9.50
CA VAL A 129 5.55 5.42 8.72
C VAL A 129 5.23 6.88 8.39
N LYS A 130 3.99 7.18 7.99
CA LYS A 130 3.54 8.56 7.72
C LYS A 130 3.56 9.43 8.96
N SER A 131 3.11 8.90 10.09
CA SER A 131 3.08 9.62 11.37
C SER A 131 4.49 9.97 11.85
N ASN A 132 5.43 9.02 11.75
CA ASN A 132 6.84 9.27 12.05
C ASN A 132 7.46 10.34 11.14
N LYS A 133 7.14 10.33 9.83
CA LYS A 133 7.63 11.36 8.89
C LYS A 133 7.09 12.75 9.24
N ARG A 134 5.80 12.86 9.57
CA ARG A 134 5.17 14.13 9.99
C ARG A 134 5.81 14.68 11.28
N TYR A 135 6.04 13.81 12.26
CA TYR A 135 6.73 14.20 13.50
C TYR A 135 8.11 14.76 13.22
N LYS A 136 8.93 14.06 12.41
CA LYS A 136 10.28 14.53 12.03
C LYS A 136 10.25 15.91 11.37
N ILE A 137 9.32 16.15 10.44
CA ILE A 137 9.16 17.44 9.78
C ILE A 137 8.80 18.55 10.79
N GLY A 138 7.86 18.28 11.70
CA GLY A 138 7.47 19.23 12.74
C GLY A 138 8.64 19.63 13.64
N VAL A 139 9.46 18.65 14.05
CA VAL A 139 10.66 18.90 14.86
C VAL A 139 11.68 19.75 14.10
N VAL A 140 11.93 19.46 12.82
CA VAL A 140 12.86 20.26 11.99
C VAL A 140 12.36 21.71 11.86
N LEU A 141 11.07 21.91 11.56
CA LEU A 141 10.48 23.25 11.46
C LEU A 141 10.54 24.03 12.77
N PHE A 142 10.36 23.35 13.91
CA PHE A 142 10.48 23.96 15.24
C PHE A 142 11.88 24.52 15.49
N PHE A 143 12.93 23.75 15.19
CA PHE A 143 14.31 24.22 15.35
C PHE A 143 14.67 25.36 14.38
N ILE A 144 14.18 25.30 13.13
CA ILE A 144 14.34 26.42 12.18
C ILE A 144 13.67 27.69 12.72
N GLY A 145 12.46 27.57 13.27
CA GLY A 145 11.73 28.69 13.89
C GLY A 145 12.47 29.29 15.10
N ILE A 146 13.01 28.46 15.99
CA ILE A 146 13.84 28.92 17.12
C ILE A 146 15.06 29.69 16.62
N GLY A 147 15.78 29.15 15.62
CA GLY A 147 16.94 29.82 15.04
C GLY A 147 16.61 31.20 14.49
N LEU A 148 15.52 31.31 13.71
CA LEU A 148 15.04 32.59 13.17
C LEU A 148 14.66 33.58 14.27
N PHE A 149 14.01 33.10 15.34
CA PHE A 149 13.63 33.94 16.46
C PHE A 149 14.84 34.50 17.22
N ILE A 150 15.86 33.67 17.47
CA ILE A 150 17.11 34.12 18.12
C ILE A 150 17.82 35.17 17.27
N VAL A 151 17.94 34.93 15.96
CA VAL A 151 18.56 35.90 15.04
C VAL A 151 17.80 37.23 15.02
N LEU A 152 16.47 37.18 14.99
CA LEU A 152 15.62 38.37 15.05
C LEU A 152 15.79 39.14 16.37
N ALA A 153 15.83 38.43 17.50
CA ALA A 153 16.03 39.04 18.82
C ALA A 153 17.39 39.73 18.93
N ILE A 154 18.47 39.09 18.45
CA ILE A 154 19.81 39.68 18.40
C ILE A 154 19.81 40.92 17.49
N ALA A 155 19.19 40.86 16.31
CA ALA A 155 19.11 42.00 15.41
C ALA A 155 18.35 43.18 16.04
N LEU A 156 17.24 42.93 16.74
CA LEU A 156 16.49 43.96 17.45
C LEU A 156 17.29 44.57 18.61
N ALA A 157 18.03 43.76 19.38
CA ALA A 157 18.88 44.24 20.45
C ALA A 157 20.01 45.15 19.93
N ILE A 158 20.60 44.82 18.77
CA ILE A 158 21.62 45.66 18.11
C ILE A 158 21.00 46.95 17.57
N MET A 159 19.80 46.90 16.99
CA MET A 159 19.15 48.06 16.37
C MET A 159 18.54 49.03 17.40
N TYR A 160 18.11 48.52 18.54
CA TYR A 160 17.48 49.30 19.61
C TYR A 160 18.14 49.10 20.98
N PRO A 161 19.42 49.48 21.15
CA PRO A 161 20.16 49.26 22.39
C PRO A 161 19.63 50.07 23.59
N GLN A 162 18.72 51.02 23.36
CA GLN A 162 18.10 51.83 24.40
C GLN A 162 16.93 51.11 25.11
N ILE A 163 16.39 50.06 24.47
CA ILE A 163 15.21 49.31 24.91
C ILE A 163 15.59 48.10 25.78
N PHE A 164 16.87 47.71 25.75
CA PHE A 164 17.41 46.51 26.40
C PHE A 164 18.54 46.82 27.36
#